data_AF-A0AAN7VPM7-F1
#
_entry.id   AF-A0AAN7VPM7-F1
#
_cell.length_a   1.000
_cell.length_b   1.000
_cell.length_c   1.000
_cell.angle_alpha   90.00
_cell.angle_beta   90.00
_cell.angle_gamma   90.00
#
_symmetry.space_group_name_H-M   'P 1'
#
loop_
_entity.id
_entity.type
_entity.pdbx_description
1 polymer ?
#
loop_
_entity_poly.entity_id
_entity_poly.type
_entity_poly.pdbx_seq_one_letter_code
_entity_poly.pdbx_strand_id
1 'polypeptide(L)'
;MAIMDVPELSLTARTHVPRKRSSPTVEDGMNPGATETELASFNFFGLPKELRDLIYDFSLIYKRKIRSQHGARLRGRRVPEPSLLRVSKQVHHEYLQRAEHHTCLVIVDRPEFHGDPFKIPSAISYARNVELYLAIACDAPDHFTDQCRVVKEVRMHRKWIAQLSQKMRHLDSVKIHLIIDPHHHIEACEAKLLELQYMLTGFEELKALEVYHCDYASKAMGWSFAGKRTLVMEWSDQYRELRRLGAVGAVSDVMKQKMSFSA
;
A
#
# COMPACT_ATOMS: atom_id res chain seq x y z
N MET A 1 23.00 -40.91 34.48
CA MET A 1 24.14 -39.99 34.24
C MET A 1 23.59 -38.58 34.37
N ALA A 2 23.67 -37.95 35.55
CA ALA A 2 24.79 -37.11 36.03
C ALA A 2 24.97 -35.87 35.13
N ILE A 3 24.30 -34.74 35.43
CA ILE A 3 24.68 -33.56 36.26
C ILE A 3 25.71 -32.63 35.57
N MET A 4 25.55 -31.32 35.84
CA MET A 4 26.42 -30.13 35.61
C MET A 4 25.80 -29.19 34.55
N ASP A 5 25.10 -28.08 34.86
CA ASP A 5 25.14 -27.04 35.89
C ASP A 5 26.19 -25.92 35.64
N VAL A 6 25.67 -24.68 35.53
CA VAL A 6 26.28 -23.34 35.82
C VAL A 6 27.26 -22.72 34.77
N PRO A 7 27.46 -21.37 34.63
CA PRO A 7 26.72 -20.15 35.08
C PRO A 7 26.46 -19.04 34.01
N GLU A 8 25.62 -18.09 34.41
CA GLU A 8 25.61 -16.67 33.99
C GLU A 8 26.95 -15.95 34.24
N LEU A 9 27.34 -15.05 33.32
CA LEU A 9 28.27 -13.96 33.64
C LEU A 9 27.74 -12.63 33.08
N SER A 10 27.13 -11.87 33.98
CA SER A 10 27.10 -10.41 33.95
C SER A 10 28.52 -9.88 34.09
N LEU A 11 28.94 -8.93 33.25
CA LEU A 11 30.02 -7.99 33.59
C LEU A 11 29.81 -6.65 32.90
N THR A 12 29.47 -5.68 33.74
CA THR A 12 29.55 -4.24 33.54
C THR A 12 30.93 -3.79 33.10
N ALA A 13 31.00 -2.91 32.11
CA ALA A 13 32.17 -2.06 31.87
C ALA A 13 31.73 -0.66 31.44
N ARG A 14 31.50 0.21 32.44
CA ARG A 14 31.55 1.67 32.30
C ARG A 14 33.02 2.06 32.20
N THR A 15 33.46 2.54 31.05
CA THR A 15 34.74 3.24 30.92
C THR A 15 34.51 4.74 31.07
N HIS A 16 34.75 5.22 32.29
CA HIS A 16 35.03 6.63 32.58
C HIS A 16 36.42 6.97 32.02
N VAL A 17 36.52 8.00 31.19
CA VAL A 17 37.80 8.64 30.85
C VAL A 17 37.84 10.02 31.54
N PRO A 18 38.92 10.38 32.25
CA PRO A 18 39.00 11.63 33.01
C PRO A 18 39.36 12.85 32.14
N ARG A 19 38.91 14.02 32.63
CA ARG A 19 39.22 15.39 32.21
C ARG A 19 40.71 15.65 31.97
N LYS A 20 41.01 16.49 30.97
CA LYS A 20 42.05 17.53 31.08
C LYS A 20 41.50 18.87 30.59
N ARG A 21 41.35 19.80 31.55
CA ARG A 21 41.25 21.25 31.31
C ARG A 21 42.66 21.73 31.02
N SER A 22 42.84 22.46 29.94
CA SER A 22 43.99 23.32 29.73
C SER A 22 43.53 24.51 28.89
N SER A 23 43.33 25.64 29.58
CA SER A 23 43.34 26.95 28.94
C SER A 23 44.78 27.30 28.60
N PRO A 24 45.02 28.00 27.48
CA PRO A 24 45.91 29.15 27.55
C PRO A 24 45.32 30.40 26.89
N THR A 25 45.56 31.46 27.62
CA THR A 25 45.73 32.89 27.33
C THR A 25 45.62 33.37 25.88
N VAL A 26 44.88 34.48 25.78
CA VAL A 26 44.74 35.43 24.67
C VAL A 26 46.10 35.96 24.21
N GLU A 27 46.36 35.90 22.90
CA GLU A 27 47.08 36.95 22.17
C GLU A 27 46.33 37.24 20.87
N ASP A 28 46.16 38.54 20.64
CA ASP A 28 45.33 39.20 19.65
C ASP A 28 46.18 39.55 18.41
N GLY A 29 45.60 39.48 17.21
CA GLY A 29 46.30 39.84 15.97
C GLY A 29 45.64 39.38 14.68
N MET A 30 44.71 40.21 14.16
CA MET A 30 44.51 40.61 12.75
C MET A 30 44.84 39.59 11.62
N ASN A 31 44.00 39.30 10.62
CA ASN A 31 42.74 39.85 10.10
C ASN A 31 42.25 38.85 8.99
N PRO A 32 41.12 39.06 8.28
CA PRO A 32 40.11 38.05 8.04
C PRO A 32 40.18 37.52 6.60
N GLY A 33 40.52 36.24 6.47
CA GLY A 33 40.57 35.55 5.17
C GLY A 33 39.84 34.21 5.20
N ALA A 34 38.92 34.01 6.15
CA ALA A 34 38.04 32.86 6.12
C ALA A 34 36.91 33.13 5.12
N THR A 35 37.21 33.05 3.82
CA THR A 35 36.21 32.64 2.82
C THR A 35 36.01 31.13 2.93
N GLU A 36 35.73 30.64 4.14
CA GLU A 36 34.90 29.46 4.27
C GLU A 36 33.50 29.99 4.03
N THR A 37 32.97 29.69 2.85
CA THR A 37 31.54 29.82 2.59
C THR A 37 30.89 28.88 3.59
N GLU A 38 30.61 29.35 4.82
CA GLU A 38 29.72 28.67 5.75
C GLU A 38 28.46 28.45 4.93
N LEU A 39 28.28 27.22 4.43
CA LEU A 39 27.08 26.81 3.72
C LEU A 39 25.95 27.12 4.69
N ALA A 40 25.27 28.24 4.44
CA ALA A 40 24.26 28.79 5.32
C ALA A 40 23.31 27.64 5.67
N SER A 41 23.39 27.17 6.91
CA SER A 41 22.69 25.97 7.30
C SER A 41 21.19 26.21 7.08
N PHE A 42 20.57 25.38 6.26
CA PHE A 42 19.18 25.59 5.91
C PHE A 42 18.31 25.43 7.15
N ASN A 43 17.68 26.52 7.59
CA ASN A 43 16.78 26.48 8.74
C ASN A 43 15.43 25.87 8.35
N PHE A 44 15.36 24.53 8.35
CA PHE A 44 14.16 23.77 8.01
C PHE A 44 12.94 24.16 8.87
N PHE A 45 13.13 24.44 10.17
CA PHE A 45 12.04 24.84 11.06
C PHE A 45 11.65 26.32 10.95
N GLY A 46 12.46 27.13 10.25
CA GLY A 46 12.09 28.49 9.86
C GLY A 46 11.05 28.54 8.74
N LEU A 47 10.81 27.43 8.03
CA LEU A 47 9.75 27.34 7.03
C LEU A 47 8.35 27.37 7.70
N PRO A 48 7.32 27.93 7.05
CA PRO A 48 5.93 27.69 7.41
C PRO A 48 5.60 26.19 7.45
N LYS A 49 4.64 25.81 8.30
CA LYS A 49 4.27 24.40 8.51
C LYS A 49 3.82 23.75 7.20
N GLU A 50 3.09 24.48 6.36
CA GLU A 50 2.56 24.02 5.09
C GLU A 50 3.67 23.60 4.12
N LEU A 51 4.79 24.36 4.08
CA LEU A 51 5.94 24.00 3.27
C LEU A 51 6.66 22.77 3.83
N ARG A 52 6.76 22.64 5.16
CA ARG A 52 7.32 21.43 5.78
C ARG A 52 6.46 20.20 5.47
N ASP A 53 5.14 20.34 5.55
CA ASP A 53 4.18 19.28 5.23
C ASP A 53 4.32 18.81 3.78
N LEU A 54 4.53 19.73 2.83
CA LEU A 54 4.82 19.36 1.44
C LEU A 54 6.15 18.59 1.34
N ILE A 55 7.21 19.06 2.00
CA ILE A 55 8.50 18.35 2.00
C ILE A 55 8.35 16.95 2.57
N TYR A 56 7.61 16.79 3.67
CA TYR A 56 7.30 15.49 4.26
C TYR A 56 6.56 14.59 3.27
N ASP A 57 5.53 15.08 2.59
CA ASP A 57 4.78 14.30 1.60
C ASP A 57 5.67 13.80 0.46
N PHE A 58 6.59 14.65 -0.04
CA PHE A 58 7.56 14.27 -1.08
C PHE A 58 8.66 13.32 -0.57
N SER A 59 8.91 13.31 0.73
CA SER A 59 9.93 12.47 1.36
C SER A 59 9.47 11.04 1.64
N LEU A 60 8.17 10.74 1.44
CA LEU A 60 7.62 9.40 1.66
C LEU A 60 8.18 8.41 0.63
N ILE A 61 8.63 7.25 1.11
CA ILE A 61 9.08 6.16 0.26
C ILE A 61 7.89 5.70 -0.59
N TYR A 62 8.00 5.86 -1.91
CA TYR A 62 6.95 5.48 -2.83
C TYR A 62 6.50 4.03 -2.64
N LYS A 63 7.44 3.08 -2.50
CA LYS A 63 7.13 1.65 -2.37
C LYS A 63 8.15 0.90 -1.52
N ARG A 64 7.70 0.27 -0.45
CA ARG A 64 8.50 -0.57 0.45
C ARG A 64 8.02 -2.02 0.37
N LYS A 65 8.92 -2.97 0.13
CA LYS A 65 8.60 -4.40 0.20
C LYS A 65 8.45 -4.80 1.67
N ILE A 66 7.42 -5.58 1.96
CA ILE A 66 7.19 -6.19 3.27
C ILE A 66 7.27 -7.71 3.09
N ARG A 67 7.63 -8.43 4.15
CA ARG A 67 7.64 -9.89 4.12
C ARG A 67 6.26 -10.42 3.72
N SER A 68 6.21 -11.26 2.69
CA SER A 68 5.00 -11.96 2.26
C SER A 68 4.44 -12.81 3.40
N GLN A 69 3.13 -12.98 3.42
CA GLN A 69 2.41 -13.79 4.41
C GLN A 69 1.46 -14.71 3.67
N HIS A 70 1.46 -16.00 4.00
CA HIS A 70 0.50 -16.97 3.46
C HIS A 70 0.44 -16.99 1.91
N GLY A 71 1.57 -16.83 1.23
CA GLY A 71 1.61 -16.74 -0.24
C GLY A 71 1.25 -15.35 -0.81
N ALA A 72 0.47 -14.55 -0.10
CA ALA A 72 0.15 -13.19 -0.50
C ALA A 72 1.32 -12.22 -0.30
N ARG A 73 1.44 -11.26 -1.23
CA ARG A 73 2.53 -10.30 -1.27
C ARG A 73 2.10 -8.98 -0.62
N LEU A 74 2.84 -8.57 0.42
CA LEU A 74 2.59 -7.32 1.12
C LEU A 74 3.58 -6.23 0.69
N ARG A 75 3.09 -5.00 0.57
CA ARG A 75 3.91 -3.80 0.36
C ARG A 75 3.35 -2.62 1.13
N GLY A 76 4.20 -1.70 1.52
CA GLY A 76 3.78 -0.36 1.95
C GLY A 76 3.97 0.62 0.80
N ARG A 77 3.02 1.52 0.59
CA ARG A 77 3.13 2.64 -0.34
C ARG A 77 3.12 3.94 0.46
N ARG A 78 3.93 4.91 0.06
CA ARG A 78 4.12 6.20 0.76
C ARG A 78 4.48 6.01 2.24
N VAL A 79 5.47 5.18 2.51
CA VAL A 79 5.91 4.85 3.88
C VAL A 79 6.97 5.87 4.33
N PRO A 80 6.95 6.33 5.59
CA PRO A 80 7.97 7.23 6.11
C PRO A 80 9.36 6.61 6.04
N GLU A 81 10.30 7.45 5.63
CA GLU A 81 11.73 7.13 5.58
C GLU A 81 12.30 7.03 7.02
N PRO A 82 12.82 5.86 7.44
CA PRO A 82 13.27 5.66 8.82
C PRO A 82 14.38 6.62 9.28
N SER A 83 15.22 7.10 8.36
CA SER A 83 16.28 8.05 8.69
C SER A 83 15.72 9.43 9.11
N LEU A 84 14.68 9.92 8.42
CA LEU A 84 14.03 11.19 8.75
C LEU A 84 13.31 11.15 10.10
N LEU A 85 12.73 10.00 10.46
CA LEU A 85 12.10 9.79 11.77
C LEU A 85 13.08 9.90 12.96
N ARG A 86 14.39 9.94 12.71
CA ARG A 86 15.44 10.01 13.73
C ARG A 86 16.13 11.38 13.82
N VAL A 87 15.80 12.32 12.95
CA VAL A 87 16.47 13.63 12.87
C VAL A 87 16.21 14.47 14.12
N SER A 88 14.95 14.64 14.50
CA SER A 88 14.57 15.34 15.74
C SER A 88 13.18 14.87 16.20
N LYS A 89 12.83 15.17 17.45
CA LYS A 89 11.49 14.88 17.99
C LYS A 89 10.38 15.59 17.21
N GLN A 90 10.63 16.82 16.76
CA GLN A 90 9.66 17.59 15.99
C GLN A 90 9.47 17.00 14.60
N VAL A 91 10.56 16.68 13.87
CA VAL A 91 10.45 15.97 12.57
C VAL A 91 9.70 14.67 12.74
N HIS A 92 10.05 13.88 13.77
CA HIS A 92 9.39 12.60 14.03
C HIS A 92 7.87 12.75 14.16
N HIS A 93 7.40 13.71 14.96
CA HIS A 93 5.98 13.92 15.20
C HIS A 93 5.25 14.48 13.97
N GLU A 94 5.76 15.56 13.38
CA GLU A 94 5.13 16.18 12.20
C GLU A 94 5.13 15.20 11.02
N TYR A 95 6.23 14.48 10.80
CA TYR A 95 6.34 13.55 9.67
C TYR A 95 5.43 12.32 9.84
N LEU A 96 5.34 11.73 11.04
CA LEU A 96 4.41 10.62 11.27
C LEU A 96 2.95 11.06 11.11
N GLN A 97 2.59 12.25 11.61
CA GLN A 97 1.24 12.79 11.43
C GLN A 97 0.87 12.88 9.95
N ARG A 98 1.79 13.35 9.09
CA ARG A 98 1.60 13.34 7.64
C ARG A 98 1.51 11.92 7.08
N ALA A 99 2.46 11.06 7.46
CA ALA A 99 2.56 9.70 6.97
C ALA A 99 1.31 8.87 7.25
N GLU A 100 0.65 9.03 8.39
CA GLU A 100 -0.57 8.29 8.75
C GLU A 100 -1.68 8.42 7.70
N HIS A 101 -1.88 9.62 7.15
CA HIS A 101 -2.94 9.89 6.17
C HIS A 101 -2.58 9.43 4.76
N HIS A 102 -1.29 9.31 4.43
CA HIS A 102 -0.81 8.95 3.09
C HIS A 102 -0.39 7.49 2.95
N THR A 103 0.04 6.87 4.03
CA THR A 103 0.56 5.50 4.02
C THR A 103 -0.55 4.53 3.66
N CYS A 104 -0.24 3.61 2.77
CA CYS A 104 -1.16 2.59 2.32
C CYS A 104 -0.53 1.20 2.41
N LEU A 105 -1.24 0.26 3.05
CA LEU A 105 -0.93 -1.16 3.01
C LEU A 105 -1.48 -1.75 1.71
N VAL A 106 -0.61 -2.28 0.88
CA VAL A 106 -0.97 -2.96 -0.36
C VAL A 106 -0.82 -4.47 -0.17
N ILE A 107 -1.91 -5.21 -0.36
CA ILE A 107 -1.93 -6.67 -0.35
C ILE A 107 -2.26 -7.16 -1.75
N VAL A 108 -1.36 -7.98 -2.30
CA VAL A 108 -1.54 -8.59 -3.61
C VAL A 108 -1.71 -10.08 -3.44
N ASP A 109 -2.88 -10.54 -3.82
CA ASP A 109 -3.28 -11.92 -3.85
C ASP A 109 -2.46 -12.73 -4.87
N ARG A 110 -2.26 -14.01 -4.56
CA ARG A 110 -1.46 -14.96 -5.33
C ARG A 110 -2.13 -16.34 -5.26
N PRO A 111 -1.90 -17.22 -6.25
CA PRO A 111 -2.55 -18.54 -6.29
C PRO A 111 -2.39 -19.38 -5.02
N GLU A 112 -1.33 -19.17 -4.25
CA GLU A 112 -1.03 -19.91 -3.01
C GLU A 112 -1.78 -19.38 -1.78
N PHE A 113 -2.51 -18.26 -1.88
CA PHE A 113 -3.24 -17.67 -0.76
C PHE A 113 -4.67 -18.21 -0.68
N HIS A 114 -5.07 -18.65 0.52
CA HIS A 114 -6.37 -19.29 0.75
C HIS A 114 -7.17 -18.66 1.91
N GLY A 115 -6.97 -17.36 2.15
CA GLY A 115 -7.78 -16.60 3.10
C GLY A 115 -7.30 -16.66 4.55
N ASP A 116 -6.05 -17.02 4.77
CA ASP A 116 -5.44 -16.96 6.08
C ASP A 116 -5.39 -15.52 6.63
N PRO A 117 -5.56 -15.34 7.95
CA PRO A 117 -5.60 -14.01 8.55
C PRO A 117 -4.24 -13.32 8.55
N PHE A 118 -4.19 -12.11 8.01
CA PHE A 118 -2.96 -11.30 8.02
C PHE A 118 -2.60 -10.77 9.41
N LYS A 119 -1.29 -10.68 9.68
CA LYS A 119 -0.71 -9.90 10.77
C LYS A 119 -0.28 -8.54 10.24
N ILE A 120 -0.77 -7.46 10.84
CA ILE A 120 -0.38 -6.09 10.45
C ILE A 120 1.12 -5.91 10.74
N PRO A 121 1.95 -5.58 9.74
CA PRO A 121 3.37 -5.36 9.95
C PRO A 121 3.60 -4.12 10.82
N SER A 122 4.42 -4.23 11.87
CA SER A 122 4.71 -3.13 12.80
C SER A 122 5.28 -1.88 12.10
N ALA A 123 6.02 -2.06 11.02
CA ALA A 123 6.59 -0.96 10.24
C ALA A 123 5.54 -0.02 9.59
N ILE A 124 4.29 -0.47 9.47
CA ILE A 124 3.17 0.27 8.85
C ILE A 124 1.88 0.10 9.67
N SER A 125 1.98 -0.16 10.98
CA SER A 125 0.81 -0.39 11.84
C SER A 125 -0.09 0.85 11.98
N TYR A 126 0.46 2.02 11.68
CA TYR A 126 -0.23 3.32 11.65
C TYR A 126 -0.91 3.62 10.31
N ALA A 127 -0.78 2.74 9.30
CA ALA A 127 -1.43 2.94 8.02
C ALA A 127 -2.96 2.96 8.18
N ARG A 128 -3.60 3.95 7.57
CA ARG A 128 -5.06 4.10 7.57
C ARG A 128 -5.74 3.73 6.27
N ASN A 129 -4.94 3.41 5.25
CA ASN A 129 -5.43 3.06 3.92
C ASN A 129 -4.99 1.65 3.55
N VAL A 130 -5.89 0.90 2.92
CA VAL A 130 -5.62 -0.44 2.40
C VAL A 130 -6.00 -0.54 0.94
N GLU A 131 -5.10 -1.10 0.14
CA GLU A 131 -5.35 -1.48 -1.26
C GLU A 131 -5.20 -2.98 -1.42
N LEU A 132 -6.25 -3.61 -1.92
CA LEU A 132 -6.34 -5.04 -2.11
C LEU A 132 -6.35 -5.33 -3.61
N TYR A 133 -5.47 -6.21 -4.05
CA TYR A 133 -5.40 -6.68 -5.42
C TYR A 133 -5.73 -8.17 -5.39
N LEU A 134 -6.99 -8.50 -5.71
CA LEU A 134 -7.58 -9.83 -5.55
C LEU A 134 -7.76 -10.50 -6.89
N ALA A 135 -7.54 -11.81 -6.96
CA ALA A 135 -7.73 -12.56 -8.19
C ALA A 135 -8.78 -13.64 -7.96
N ILE A 136 -9.77 -13.68 -8.83
CA ILE A 136 -10.81 -14.70 -8.83
C ILE A 136 -10.77 -15.41 -10.17
N ALA A 137 -10.63 -16.73 -10.14
CA ALA A 137 -10.64 -17.56 -11.34
C ALA A 137 -11.72 -18.61 -11.25
N CYS A 138 -12.32 -18.93 -12.39
CA CYS A 138 -13.25 -20.04 -12.48
C CYS A 138 -12.96 -20.91 -13.69
N ASP A 139 -12.47 -22.12 -13.39
CA ASP A 139 -12.03 -23.08 -14.40
C ASP A 139 -12.97 -24.30 -14.44
N ALA A 140 -14.02 -24.32 -13.60
CA ALA A 140 -14.82 -25.50 -13.33
C ALA A 140 -16.10 -25.55 -14.18
N PRO A 141 -16.51 -26.76 -14.63
CA PRO A 141 -17.80 -26.98 -15.31
C PRO A 141 -19.01 -26.77 -14.39
N ASP A 142 -18.82 -26.79 -13.06
CA ASP A 142 -19.87 -26.58 -12.04
C ASP A 142 -20.23 -25.10 -11.83
N HIS A 143 -19.99 -24.27 -12.84
CA HIS A 143 -20.46 -22.89 -12.87
C HIS A 143 -21.97 -22.84 -12.55
N PHE A 144 -22.41 -21.80 -11.85
CA PHE A 144 -23.82 -21.54 -11.48
C PHE A 144 -24.42 -22.34 -10.31
N THR A 145 -23.61 -23.08 -9.55
CA THR A 145 -24.02 -23.67 -8.26
C THR A 145 -23.29 -23.01 -7.09
N ASP A 146 -23.71 -23.29 -5.84
CA ASP A 146 -22.95 -22.91 -4.63
C ASP A 146 -21.51 -23.47 -4.62
N GLN A 147 -21.20 -24.43 -5.49
CA GLN A 147 -19.86 -25.02 -5.63
C GLN A 147 -18.93 -24.19 -6.53
N CYS A 148 -19.47 -23.20 -7.26
CA CYS A 148 -18.71 -22.32 -8.13
C CYS A 148 -17.57 -21.64 -7.37
N ARG A 149 -16.37 -21.68 -7.96
CA ARG A 149 -15.14 -21.17 -7.36
C ARG A 149 -15.21 -19.67 -7.08
N VAL A 150 -15.87 -18.90 -7.93
CA VAL A 150 -16.15 -17.47 -7.71
C VAL A 150 -16.85 -17.24 -6.37
N VAL A 151 -17.88 -18.01 -6.07
CA VAL A 151 -18.66 -17.86 -4.82
C VAL A 151 -17.77 -18.14 -3.61
N LYS A 152 -16.98 -19.22 -3.67
CA LYS A 152 -16.05 -19.61 -2.60
C LYS A 152 -14.96 -18.56 -2.38
N GLU A 153 -14.36 -18.05 -3.46
CA GLU A 153 -13.31 -17.03 -3.40
C GLU A 153 -13.86 -15.69 -2.89
N VAL A 154 -15.02 -15.23 -3.37
CA VAL A 154 -15.69 -14.02 -2.84
C VAL A 154 -16.00 -14.16 -1.34
N ARG A 155 -16.54 -15.31 -0.89
CA ARG A 155 -16.82 -15.58 0.53
C ARG A 155 -15.52 -15.56 1.36
N MET A 156 -14.47 -16.20 0.86
CA MET A 156 -13.15 -16.21 1.48
C MET A 156 -12.59 -14.78 1.59
N HIS A 157 -12.61 -14.00 0.51
CA HIS A 157 -12.16 -12.61 0.49
C HIS A 157 -12.92 -11.74 1.48
N ARG A 158 -14.26 -11.80 1.48
CA ARG A 158 -15.08 -11.08 2.46
C ARG A 158 -14.62 -11.37 3.89
N LYS A 159 -14.42 -12.64 4.22
CA LYS A 159 -14.10 -13.08 5.59
C LYS A 159 -12.79 -12.46 6.09
N TRP A 160 -11.71 -12.60 5.34
CA TRP A 160 -10.41 -12.10 5.83
C TRP A 160 -10.30 -10.58 5.69
N ILE A 161 -10.98 -9.94 4.73
CA ILE A 161 -11.03 -8.47 4.64
C ILE A 161 -11.73 -7.90 5.88
N ALA A 162 -12.87 -8.47 6.28
CA ALA A 162 -13.54 -8.07 7.52
C ALA A 162 -12.63 -8.22 8.75
N GLN A 163 -11.88 -9.32 8.84
CA GLN A 163 -10.91 -9.53 9.91
C GLN A 163 -9.75 -8.53 9.86
N LEU A 164 -9.28 -8.16 8.68
CA LEU A 164 -8.24 -7.16 8.49
C LEU A 164 -8.75 -5.78 8.94
N SER A 165 -9.94 -5.37 8.51
CA SER A 165 -10.55 -4.10 8.91
C SER A 165 -10.71 -4.00 10.43
N GLN A 166 -11.19 -5.06 11.09
CA GLN A 166 -11.30 -5.09 12.55
C GLN A 166 -9.95 -4.94 13.27
N LYS A 167 -8.85 -5.43 12.68
CA LYS A 167 -7.50 -5.27 13.24
C LYS A 167 -6.95 -3.85 13.01
N MET A 168 -7.38 -3.17 11.95
CA MET A 168 -6.96 -1.80 11.62
C MET A 168 -7.96 -0.79 12.18
N ARG A 169 -7.88 -0.51 13.49
CA ARG A 169 -8.87 0.32 14.22
C ARG A 169 -9.06 1.76 13.70
N HIS A 170 -8.09 2.27 12.94
CA HIS A 170 -8.13 3.61 12.36
C HIS A 170 -8.12 3.54 10.82
N LEU A 171 -8.75 2.52 10.26
CA LEU A 171 -8.90 2.37 8.82
C LEU A 171 -9.86 3.46 8.31
N ASP A 172 -9.38 4.28 7.40
CA ASP A 172 -10.15 5.35 6.76
C ASP A 172 -10.62 4.94 5.35
N SER A 173 -9.89 4.01 4.71
CA SER A 173 -10.08 3.68 3.29
C SER A 173 -9.69 2.26 2.95
N VAL A 174 -10.60 1.56 2.28
CA VAL A 174 -10.37 0.29 1.58
C VAL A 174 -10.61 0.50 0.08
N LYS A 175 -9.66 0.06 -0.73
CA LYS A 175 -9.81 -0.03 -2.18
C LYS A 175 -9.57 -1.47 -2.61
N ILE A 176 -10.46 -1.98 -3.46
CA ILE A 176 -10.42 -3.36 -3.95
C ILE A 176 -10.28 -3.33 -5.47
N HIS A 177 -9.19 -3.88 -5.97
CA HIS A 177 -8.97 -4.14 -7.38
C HIS A 177 -9.09 -5.65 -7.61
N LEU A 178 -10.17 -6.06 -8.25
CA LEU A 178 -10.48 -7.44 -8.51
C LEU A 178 -10.14 -7.80 -9.97
N ILE A 179 -9.32 -8.81 -10.18
CA ILE A 179 -9.15 -9.43 -11.50
C ILE A 179 -10.07 -10.65 -11.54
N ILE A 180 -10.87 -10.72 -12.60
CA ILE A 180 -11.61 -11.93 -12.95
C ILE A 180 -10.90 -12.58 -14.14
N ASP A 181 -10.68 -13.89 -14.03
CA ASP A 181 -10.41 -14.76 -15.16
C ASP A 181 -11.70 -15.52 -15.51
N PRO A 182 -12.46 -15.07 -16.50
CA PRO A 182 -13.73 -15.69 -16.80
C PRO A 182 -13.64 -16.81 -17.85
N HIS A 183 -12.46 -17.13 -18.39
CA HIS A 183 -12.28 -18.05 -19.51
C HIS A 183 -13.41 -17.95 -20.57
N HIS A 184 -14.27 -18.97 -20.70
CA HIS A 184 -15.35 -19.04 -21.69
C HIS A 184 -16.71 -18.49 -21.19
N HIS A 185 -16.81 -18.07 -19.93
CA HIS A 185 -18.08 -17.76 -19.25
C HIS A 185 -18.13 -16.35 -18.65
N ILE A 186 -17.63 -15.36 -19.39
CA ILE A 186 -17.50 -13.95 -18.96
C ILE A 186 -18.80 -13.36 -18.43
N GLU A 187 -19.85 -13.30 -19.26
CA GLU A 187 -21.11 -12.63 -18.90
C GLU A 187 -21.77 -13.21 -17.65
N ALA A 188 -21.57 -14.51 -17.48
CA ALA A 188 -22.06 -15.34 -16.41
C ALA A 188 -21.32 -15.10 -15.08
N CYS A 189 -19.99 -15.13 -15.11
CA CYS A 189 -19.13 -14.75 -13.98
C CYS A 189 -19.43 -13.32 -13.53
N GLU A 190 -19.56 -12.41 -14.49
CA GLU A 190 -19.93 -11.03 -14.23
C GLU A 190 -21.31 -10.90 -13.58
N ALA A 191 -22.32 -11.61 -14.09
CA ALA A 191 -23.67 -11.58 -13.52
C ALA A 191 -23.68 -12.10 -12.08
N LYS A 192 -22.93 -13.19 -11.82
CA LYS A 192 -22.83 -13.74 -10.47
C LYS A 192 -22.07 -12.82 -9.52
N LEU A 193 -21.03 -12.14 -9.99
CA LEU A 193 -20.34 -11.14 -9.17
C LEU A 193 -21.26 -9.97 -8.81
N LEU A 194 -22.08 -9.49 -9.75
CA LEU A 194 -23.08 -8.45 -9.49
C LEU A 194 -24.11 -8.90 -8.45
N GLU A 195 -24.58 -10.14 -8.51
CA GLU A 195 -25.45 -10.74 -7.48
C GLU A 195 -24.75 -10.75 -6.10
N LEU A 196 -23.46 -11.07 -6.08
CA LEU A 196 -22.65 -11.16 -4.86
C LEU A 196 -21.98 -9.84 -4.44
N GLN A 197 -22.29 -8.71 -5.08
CA GLN A 197 -21.58 -7.45 -4.87
C GLN A 197 -21.54 -7.04 -3.38
N TYR A 198 -22.63 -7.27 -2.65
CA TYR A 198 -22.79 -6.98 -1.23
C TYR A 198 -21.72 -7.67 -0.34
N MET A 199 -21.05 -8.69 -0.86
CA MET A 199 -19.96 -9.40 -0.19
C MET A 199 -18.65 -8.61 -0.17
N LEU A 200 -18.43 -7.79 -1.19
CA LEU A 200 -17.23 -6.96 -1.32
C LEU A 200 -17.52 -5.47 -1.07
N THR A 201 -18.80 -5.08 -1.01
CA THR A 201 -19.23 -3.69 -0.84
C THR A 201 -19.77 -3.35 0.55
N GLY A 202 -19.99 -4.35 1.40
CA GLY A 202 -20.50 -4.15 2.76
C GLY A 202 -19.50 -3.62 3.79
N PHE A 203 -18.49 -2.86 3.38
CA PHE A 203 -17.49 -2.24 4.27
C PHE A 203 -17.71 -0.72 4.31
N GLU A 204 -17.81 -0.14 5.51
CA GLU A 204 -18.03 1.31 5.67
C GLU A 204 -16.86 2.13 5.12
N GLU A 205 -15.65 1.58 5.21
CA GLU A 205 -14.43 2.21 4.74
C GLU A 205 -14.19 2.03 3.23
N LEU A 206 -15.06 1.31 2.51
CA LEU A 206 -14.87 1.08 1.06
C LEU A 206 -14.95 2.41 0.31
N LYS A 207 -13.87 2.76 -0.39
CA LYS A 207 -13.79 3.94 -1.27
C LYS A 207 -13.82 3.61 -2.75
N ALA A 208 -13.40 2.40 -3.13
CA ALA A 208 -13.42 1.95 -4.51
C ALA A 208 -13.45 0.42 -4.60
N LEU A 209 -14.23 -0.10 -5.54
CA LEU A 209 -14.14 -1.47 -6.02
C LEU A 209 -14.11 -1.42 -7.54
N GLU A 210 -13.05 -1.94 -8.13
CA GLU A 210 -12.79 -1.94 -9.56
C GLU A 210 -12.57 -3.37 -10.03
N VAL A 211 -13.28 -3.77 -11.08
CA VAL A 211 -13.22 -5.13 -11.62
C VAL A 211 -12.59 -5.10 -13.01
N TYR A 212 -11.61 -5.98 -13.20
CA TYR A 212 -10.77 -6.02 -14.38
C TYR A 212 -10.81 -7.40 -15.03
N HIS A 213 -10.80 -7.44 -16.36
CA HIS A 213 -10.47 -8.66 -17.10
C HIS A 213 -8.96 -8.80 -17.27
N CYS A 214 -8.48 -10.03 -17.12
CA CYS A 214 -7.11 -10.40 -17.42
C CYS A 214 -6.92 -10.58 -18.94
N ASP A 215 -5.94 -9.90 -19.54
CA ASP A 215 -5.57 -10.13 -20.94
C ASP A 215 -4.53 -11.25 -21.01
N TYR A 216 -4.98 -12.45 -21.42
CA TYR A 216 -4.15 -13.64 -21.57
C TYR A 216 -3.30 -13.66 -22.85
N ALA A 217 -3.49 -12.70 -23.77
CA ALA A 217 -2.96 -12.79 -25.12
C ALA A 217 -1.42 -12.71 -25.21
N SER A 218 -0.66 -12.64 -24.10
CA SER A 218 0.79 -12.47 -24.22
C SER A 218 1.75 -13.18 -23.25
N LYS A 219 1.39 -13.82 -22.12
CA LYS A 219 2.44 -14.38 -21.22
C LYS A 219 2.04 -15.60 -20.37
N ALA A 220 3.01 -16.52 -20.23
CA ALA A 220 3.07 -17.61 -19.25
C ALA A 220 3.12 -17.17 -17.76
N MET A 221 2.89 -15.88 -17.47
CA MET A 221 2.85 -15.35 -16.11
C MET A 221 1.40 -15.25 -15.68
N GLY A 222 0.97 -16.17 -14.81
CA GLY A 222 -0.33 -16.11 -14.14
C GLY A 222 -0.59 -14.77 -13.44
N TRP A 223 -1.85 -14.57 -13.04
CA TRP A 223 -2.46 -13.40 -12.38
C TRP A 223 -1.48 -12.24 -12.10
N SER A 224 -1.24 -11.41 -13.10
CA SER A 224 -0.30 -10.30 -13.02
C SER A 224 -1.04 -8.97 -12.93
N PHE A 225 -1.02 -8.38 -11.73
CA PHE A 225 -1.41 -6.99 -11.54
C PHE A 225 -0.40 -5.97 -12.11
N ALA A 226 0.45 -6.36 -13.07
CA ALA A 226 1.30 -5.46 -13.83
C ALA A 226 0.97 -5.48 -15.34
N GLY A 227 0.13 -6.41 -15.81
CA GLY A 227 -0.29 -6.49 -17.21
C GLY A 227 -1.36 -5.45 -17.58
N LYS A 228 -1.55 -5.27 -18.89
CA LYS A 228 -2.68 -4.50 -19.44
C LYS A 228 -3.98 -5.17 -19.00
N ARG A 229 -4.94 -4.36 -18.58
CA ARG A 229 -6.25 -4.81 -18.10
C ARG A 229 -7.32 -3.86 -18.59
N THR A 230 -8.51 -4.40 -18.77
CA THR A 230 -9.70 -3.64 -19.14
C THR A 230 -10.58 -3.56 -17.91
N LEU A 231 -10.86 -2.34 -17.44
CA LEU A 231 -11.84 -2.09 -16.39
C LEU A 231 -13.23 -2.39 -16.97
N VAL A 232 -13.97 -3.29 -16.33
CA VAL A 232 -15.28 -3.75 -16.80
C VAL A 232 -16.40 -3.45 -15.81
N MET A 233 -16.08 -3.30 -14.53
CA MET A 233 -17.05 -2.81 -13.55
C MET A 233 -16.40 -1.86 -12.55
N GLU A 234 -17.19 -0.94 -12.04
CA GLU A 234 -16.78 0.02 -11.04
C GLU A 234 -17.90 0.22 -10.01
N TRP A 235 -17.51 0.30 -8.74
CA TRP A 235 -18.41 0.68 -7.66
C TRP A 235 -18.73 2.16 -7.74
N SER A 236 -20.02 2.46 -7.81
CA SER A 236 -20.50 3.82 -7.71
C SER A 236 -21.01 4.10 -6.31
N ASP A 237 -20.33 4.99 -5.59
CA ASP A 237 -20.79 5.46 -4.28
C ASP A 237 -22.14 6.20 -4.36
N GLN A 238 -22.38 6.90 -5.47
CA GLN A 238 -23.64 7.61 -5.74
C GLN A 238 -24.84 6.66 -5.81
N TYR A 239 -24.68 5.54 -6.51
CA TYR A 239 -25.76 4.56 -6.71
C TYR A 239 -25.72 3.41 -5.71
N ARG A 240 -24.66 3.33 -4.89
CA ARG A 240 -24.36 2.23 -3.98
C ARG A 240 -24.46 0.86 -4.64
N GLU A 241 -23.97 0.78 -5.88
CA GLU A 241 -23.99 -0.44 -6.66
C GLU A 241 -22.73 -0.58 -7.50
N LEU A 242 -22.35 -1.83 -7.77
CA LEU A 242 -21.34 -2.20 -8.74
C LEU A 242 -21.96 -2.15 -10.14
N ARG A 243 -21.41 -1.33 -11.03
CA ARG A 243 -21.97 -1.11 -12.38
C ARG A 243 -21.04 -1.66 -13.44
N ARG A 244 -21.60 -2.35 -14.45
CA ARG A 244 -20.87 -2.66 -15.68
C ARG A 244 -20.59 -1.38 -16.44
N LEU A 245 -19.34 -1.21 -16.83
CA LEU A 245 -18.95 -0.20 -17.81
C LEU A 245 -19.23 -0.81 -19.17
N GLY A 246 -20.16 -0.21 -19.93
CA GLY A 246 -20.45 -0.65 -21.29
C GLY A 246 -19.14 -0.73 -22.08
N ALA A 247 -18.97 -1.79 -22.88
CA ALA A 247 -17.74 -2.04 -23.61
C ALA A 247 -17.23 -0.76 -24.28
N VAL A 248 -16.17 -0.17 -23.72
CA VAL A 248 -15.49 0.98 -24.33
C VAL A 248 -14.65 0.41 -25.47
N GLY A 249 -15.36 0.06 -26.55
CA GLY A 249 -14.85 -0.52 -27.78
C GLY A 249 -15.67 -0.12 -29.01
N ALA A 250 -16.59 0.84 -28.90
CA ALA A 250 -17.38 1.34 -30.03
C ALA A 250 -17.80 2.83 -29.91
N VAL A 251 -17.05 3.65 -29.16
CA VAL A 251 -17.28 5.12 -29.09
C VAL A 251 -15.97 5.91 -29.23
N SER A 252 -15.00 5.38 -29.98
CA SER A 252 -13.81 6.15 -30.41
C SER A 252 -13.74 6.46 -31.90
N ASP A 253 -14.69 5.98 -32.72
CA ASP A 253 -14.69 6.23 -34.17
C ASP A 253 -15.72 7.26 -34.66
N VAL A 254 -16.69 7.67 -33.83
CA VAL A 254 -17.67 8.70 -34.23
C VAL A 254 -17.15 10.14 -34.04
N MET A 255 -16.06 10.34 -33.28
CA MET A 255 -15.41 11.65 -33.14
C MET A 255 -14.12 11.82 -33.96
N LYS A 256 -13.61 10.77 -34.63
CA LYS A 256 -12.48 10.88 -35.57
C LYS A 256 -12.89 11.00 -37.04
N GLN A 257 -14.15 10.70 -37.40
CA GLN A 257 -14.67 10.92 -38.76
C GLN A 257 -15.32 12.30 -39.00
N LYS A 258 -15.45 13.16 -37.97
CA LYS A 258 -15.99 14.53 -38.13
C LYS A 258 -14.94 15.64 -38.19
N MET A 259 -13.65 15.31 -38.22
CA MET A 259 -12.57 16.30 -38.42
C MET A 259 -11.72 16.05 -39.68
N SER A 260 -12.16 15.17 -40.60
CA SER A 260 -11.46 14.92 -41.88
C SER A 260 -12.25 15.32 -43.13
N PHE A 261 -13.34 16.08 -42.99
CA PHE A 261 -14.02 16.73 -44.12
C PHE A 261 -14.38 18.17 -43.78
N SER A 262 -13.39 19.06 -43.87
CA SER A 262 -13.52 20.48 -44.23
C SER A 262 -12.12 21.04 -44.42
N ALA A 263 -11.57 20.77 -45.60
CA ALA A 263 -10.54 21.57 -46.27
C ALA A 263 -11.01 21.74 -47.72
#